data_AF-A0A813EY25-F1
#
_entry.id   AF-A0A813EY25-F1
#
_cell.length_a   1.000
_cell.length_b   1.000
_cell.length_c   1.000
_cell.angle_alpha   90.00
_cell.angle_beta   90.00
_cell.angle_gamma   90.00
#
_symmetry.space_group_name_H-M   'P 1'
#
loop_
_entity.id
_entity.type
_entity.pdbx_description
1 polymer ?
#
loop_
_entity_poly.entity_id
_entity_poly.type
_entity_poly.pdbx_seq_one_letter_code
_entity_poly.pdbx_strand_id
1 'polypeptide(L)'
;LRSASMAPMKRPASAMSEGGDEGETKTKVGKAKVLVAKKSGPMPPVCLEELFQFLQCQLRMEAREVLKEEVQVEDKAANEMWDAYKTFVTPNLGANERWVPYHTAFGVHEFFLIESVHHANVKLWDEKRRFLAIFVFRAHCKRDFFNEAQLPHLLQEKLRQLHFRFWKNPVEAFKNDGPLEKSMLDYRRKTGKPLLTLCFRMIPERTLKDVLPEISKSCMHGKEKKSVRSILVRTQRLLKVAEDIWPVLKDSRKNATQKFTQISSIVQSAPWLGETWAKMLTVCMDIAYPQFGLLASQCDVGVGAQAPLRCLLPNGGDKNPVTALKDLGKMLNSSSGKSSQAFWKLLPKVEESVRRKFKNLPLLHKQMTTKNKNMSAVTLQVQLCEYRQFRNSIARRQYGLECDESLKLPEKEKRLRPEDYFEFDEKKNTIRFELPAAKEGGGPAVSFEISVTSSGGSRQLAERVAMLCFDKLKDGEAKAKVESFRAVLHGHCKAVGGKDVPDDSEAWKKCRVTLKHSSPLCSFTFQPDGKGAPTQFQTTVGAVGGNVIEAERIARICYTKFESGASKEQVLDLRSSLYAKAMENAAKRQKVLLKGK
;
A
#
# COMPACT_ATOMS: atom_id res chain seq x y z
N LEU A 1 7.30 -27.42 -46.68
CA LEU A 1 8.54 -26.69 -47.01
C LEU A 1 8.20 -25.48 -47.87
N ARG A 2 7.96 -24.33 -47.24
CA ARG A 2 8.32 -22.95 -47.68
C ARG A 2 7.82 -22.00 -46.60
N SER A 3 8.79 -21.27 -46.04
CA SER A 3 8.75 -20.47 -44.83
C SER A 3 8.09 -19.11 -45.06
N ALA A 4 7.02 -18.81 -44.33
CA ALA A 4 6.56 -17.44 -44.14
C ALA A 4 7.33 -16.83 -42.95
N SER A 5 8.35 -16.04 -43.27
CA SER A 5 9.09 -15.19 -42.34
C SER A 5 8.16 -14.07 -41.85
N MET A 6 7.91 -14.00 -40.54
CA MET A 6 7.23 -12.86 -39.93
C MET A 6 8.21 -11.70 -39.81
N ALA A 7 7.99 -10.66 -40.63
CA ALA A 7 8.73 -9.41 -40.54
C ALA A 7 8.39 -8.67 -39.23
N PRO A 8 9.38 -8.02 -38.57
CA PRO A 8 9.13 -7.18 -37.41
C PRO A 8 8.38 -5.90 -37.83
N MET A 9 7.41 -5.49 -37.01
CA MET A 9 6.73 -4.20 -37.13
C MET A 9 7.75 -3.05 -37.16
N LYS A 10 7.91 -2.42 -38.32
CA LYS A 10 8.65 -1.17 -38.48
C LYS A 10 7.89 -0.05 -37.76
N ARG A 11 8.56 0.62 -36.82
CA ARG A 11 8.17 1.95 -36.34
C ARG A 11 8.46 2.99 -37.43
N PRO A 12 7.68 4.09 -37.51
CA PRO A 12 7.99 5.17 -38.45
C PRO A 12 9.33 5.80 -38.07
N ALA A 13 10.19 5.98 -39.08
CA ALA A 13 11.47 6.64 -38.98
C ALA A 13 11.27 8.14 -38.70
N SER A 14 11.66 8.60 -37.51
CA SER A 14 11.98 10.00 -37.28
C SER A 14 13.46 10.21 -37.60
N ALA A 15 13.74 11.26 -38.37
CA ALA A 15 15.04 11.65 -38.89
C ALA A 15 16.21 11.47 -37.90
N MET A 16 17.26 10.82 -38.39
CA MET A 16 18.57 10.78 -37.75
C MET A 16 19.19 12.18 -37.83
N SER A 17 19.52 12.74 -36.66
CA SER A 17 20.55 13.75 -36.52
C SER A 17 21.75 13.10 -35.84
N GLU A 18 22.93 13.52 -36.28
CA GLU A 18 24.22 12.91 -36.06
C GLU A 18 24.67 12.94 -34.60
N GLY A 19 25.55 11.99 -34.26
CA GLY A 19 25.96 11.65 -32.91
C GLY A 19 26.58 12.80 -32.12
N GLY A 20 26.00 13.07 -30.95
CA GLY A 20 26.62 13.77 -29.85
C GLY A 20 26.84 12.82 -28.68
N ASP A 21 28.07 12.79 -28.19
CA ASP A 21 28.55 12.13 -26.99
C ASP A 21 27.68 12.54 -25.77
N GLU A 22 26.77 11.66 -25.32
CA GLU A 22 25.98 11.85 -24.10
C GLU A 22 26.84 11.49 -22.86
N GLY A 23 27.82 12.36 -22.59
CA GLY A 23 28.26 12.57 -21.22
C GLY A 23 27.04 12.98 -20.39
N GLU A 24 26.78 12.24 -19.31
CA GLU A 24 25.67 12.45 -18.38
C GLU A 24 25.82 13.82 -17.67
N THR A 25 25.57 14.91 -18.38
CA THR A 25 25.35 16.22 -17.78
C THR A 25 24.08 16.11 -16.98
N LYS A 26 24.24 16.06 -15.65
CA LYS A 26 23.18 16.44 -14.71
C LYS A 26 22.76 17.87 -15.07
N THR A 27 21.80 18.00 -15.98
CA THR A 27 21.09 19.25 -16.20
C THR A 27 20.45 19.55 -14.86
N LYS A 28 21.08 20.44 -14.08
CA LYS A 28 20.43 21.09 -12.95
C LYS A 28 19.21 21.72 -13.57
N VAL A 29 18.05 21.07 -13.48
CA VAL A 29 16.76 21.71 -13.73
C VAL A 29 16.75 22.87 -12.77
N GLY A 30 17.11 24.06 -13.28
CA GLY A 30 17.08 25.28 -12.52
C GLY A 30 15.69 25.34 -11.93
N LYS A 31 15.59 25.35 -10.60
CA LYS A 31 14.35 25.66 -9.92
C LYS A 31 14.05 27.12 -10.28
N ALA A 32 13.47 27.34 -11.46
CA ALA A 32 12.88 28.61 -11.81
C ALA A 32 11.80 28.85 -10.76
N LYS A 33 12.16 29.63 -9.73
CA LYS A 33 11.22 30.14 -8.75
C LYS A 33 10.34 31.13 -9.49
N VAL A 34 9.30 30.62 -10.16
CA VAL A 34 8.15 31.45 -10.51
C VAL A 34 7.53 31.80 -9.16
N LEU A 35 7.91 32.96 -8.63
CA LEU A 35 7.32 33.54 -7.43
C LEU A 35 5.94 34.06 -7.82
N VAL A 36 4.95 33.16 -7.90
CA VAL A 36 3.55 33.59 -7.90
C VAL A 36 3.31 34.27 -6.57
N ALA A 37 2.78 35.50 -6.59
CA ALA A 37 2.41 36.22 -5.39
C ALA A 37 1.53 35.31 -4.52
N LYS A 38 1.97 35.02 -3.30
CA LYS A 38 1.22 34.16 -2.39
C LYS A 38 -0.04 34.91 -1.98
N LYS A 39 -1.19 34.26 -2.15
CA LYS A 39 -2.45 34.73 -1.57
C LYS A 39 -2.33 34.61 -0.04
N SER A 40 -2.61 35.69 0.67
CA SER A 40 -2.77 35.67 2.13
C SER A 40 -4.18 35.19 2.49
N GLY A 41 -4.31 34.38 3.54
CA GLY A 41 -5.60 33.93 4.08
C GLY A 41 -5.87 32.43 3.91
N PRO A 42 -6.99 31.94 4.47
CA PRO A 42 -7.38 30.54 4.36
C PRO A 42 -7.75 30.17 2.91
N MET A 43 -7.61 28.89 2.57
CA MET A 43 -8.13 28.39 1.30
C MET A 43 -9.67 28.47 1.27
N PRO A 44 -10.28 28.73 0.10
CA PRO A 44 -11.72 28.62 -0.07
C PRO A 44 -12.22 27.22 0.35
N PRO A 45 -13.42 27.10 0.96
CA PRO A 45 -13.95 25.81 1.35
C PRO A 45 -14.14 24.90 0.13
N VAL A 46 -14.02 23.60 0.35
CA VAL A 46 -14.28 22.58 -0.67
C VAL A 46 -15.74 22.63 -1.09
N CYS A 47 -16.04 22.62 -2.38
CA CYS A 47 -17.41 22.54 -2.89
C CYS A 47 -17.55 21.61 -4.10
N LEU A 48 -18.80 21.24 -4.41
CA LEU A 48 -19.11 20.29 -5.48
C LEU A 48 -18.78 20.85 -6.88
N GLU A 49 -19.00 22.14 -7.12
CA GLU A 49 -18.69 22.79 -8.39
C GLU A 49 -17.18 22.76 -8.68
N GLU A 50 -16.34 23.03 -7.67
CA GLU A 50 -14.88 22.95 -7.79
C GLU A 50 -14.42 21.52 -8.11
N LEU A 51 -15.04 20.50 -7.50
CA LEU A 51 -14.75 19.11 -7.85
C LEU A 51 -15.06 18.83 -9.33
N PHE A 52 -16.19 19.30 -9.86
CA PHE A 52 -16.49 19.14 -11.29
C PHE A 52 -15.51 19.91 -12.20
N GLN A 53 -15.05 21.09 -11.80
CA GLN A 53 -14.02 21.84 -12.52
C GLN A 53 -12.69 21.08 -12.56
N PHE A 54 -12.30 20.47 -11.44
CA PHE A 54 -11.14 19.59 -11.35
C PHE A 54 -11.28 18.36 -12.26
N LEU A 55 -12.45 17.73 -12.30
CA LEU A 55 -12.71 16.57 -13.16
C LEU A 55 -12.67 16.93 -14.66
N GLN A 56 -13.12 18.12 -15.04
CA GLN A 56 -12.96 18.63 -16.40
C GLN A 56 -11.48 18.83 -16.76
N CYS A 57 -10.66 19.34 -15.83
CA CYS A 57 -9.22 19.44 -16.02
C CYS A 57 -8.55 18.06 -16.17
N GLN A 58 -8.99 17.05 -15.39
CA GLN A 58 -8.54 15.66 -15.55
C GLN A 58 -8.80 15.13 -16.95
N LEU A 59 -10.03 15.27 -17.46
CA LEU A 59 -10.40 14.85 -18.81
C LEU A 59 -9.62 15.59 -19.89
N ARG A 60 -9.40 16.90 -19.72
CA ARG A 60 -8.59 17.69 -20.65
C ARG A 60 -7.14 17.20 -20.70
N MET A 61 -6.54 16.93 -19.55
CA MET A 61 -5.18 16.38 -19.48
C MET A 61 -5.11 14.98 -20.06
N GLU A 62 -6.13 14.16 -19.85
CA GLU A 62 -6.22 12.83 -20.43
C GLU A 62 -6.25 12.88 -21.96
N ALA A 63 -7.12 13.71 -22.54
CA ALA A 63 -7.16 13.91 -23.99
C ALA A 63 -5.80 14.38 -24.53
N ARG A 64 -5.18 15.34 -23.87
CA ARG A 64 -3.86 15.87 -24.28
C ARG A 64 -2.78 14.80 -24.24
N GLU A 65 -2.65 14.07 -23.12
CA GLU A 65 -1.51 13.18 -22.92
C GLU A 65 -1.70 11.83 -23.59
N VAL A 66 -2.92 11.30 -23.63
CA VAL A 66 -3.24 9.99 -24.20
C VAL A 66 -3.64 10.11 -25.67
N LEU A 67 -4.55 11.04 -25.99
CA LEU A 67 -5.10 11.17 -27.34
C LEU A 67 -4.23 12.06 -28.23
N LYS A 68 -3.40 12.94 -27.65
CA LYS A 68 -2.69 14.01 -28.36
C LYS A 68 -3.67 14.99 -29.01
N GLU A 69 -4.80 15.18 -28.35
CA GLU A 69 -5.88 16.09 -28.75
C GLU A 69 -6.06 17.17 -27.68
N GLU A 70 -6.27 18.42 -28.08
CA GLU A 70 -6.72 19.47 -27.17
C GLU A 70 -8.25 19.51 -27.22
N VAL A 71 -8.88 19.31 -26.06
CA VAL A 71 -10.34 19.40 -25.91
C VAL A 71 -10.70 20.72 -25.24
N GLN A 72 -11.73 21.38 -25.78
CA GLN A 72 -12.24 22.62 -25.20
C GLN A 72 -13.07 22.31 -23.96
N VAL A 73 -12.78 23.04 -22.87
CA VAL A 73 -13.57 23.02 -21.64
C VAL A 73 -14.49 24.24 -21.67
N GLU A 74 -15.80 24.02 -21.56
CA GLU A 74 -16.80 25.09 -21.67
C GLU A 74 -16.92 25.91 -20.37
N ASP A 75 -16.61 25.29 -19.23
CA ASP A 75 -16.64 25.93 -17.93
C ASP A 75 -15.47 26.91 -17.75
N LYS A 76 -15.80 28.19 -17.57
CA LYS A 76 -14.81 29.27 -17.36
C LYS A 76 -13.95 29.02 -16.12
N ALA A 77 -14.53 28.57 -15.01
CA ALA A 77 -13.79 28.35 -13.77
C ALA A 77 -12.82 27.16 -13.88
N ALA A 78 -13.21 26.13 -14.64
CA ALA A 78 -12.29 25.03 -14.97
C ALA A 78 -11.12 25.51 -15.86
N ASN A 79 -11.36 26.42 -16.82
CA ASN A 79 -10.28 27.03 -17.59
C ASN A 79 -9.33 27.88 -16.71
N GLU A 80 -9.87 28.63 -15.76
CA GLU A 80 -9.07 29.37 -14.78
C GLU A 80 -8.24 28.43 -13.87
N MET A 81 -8.78 27.25 -13.54
CA MET A 81 -8.10 26.21 -12.75
C MET A 81 -6.97 25.50 -13.52
N TRP A 82 -7.01 25.53 -14.86
CA TRP A 82 -6.19 24.69 -15.73
C TRP A 82 -4.68 24.83 -15.50
N ASP A 83 -4.17 26.04 -15.32
CA ASP A 83 -2.73 26.26 -15.11
C ASP A 83 -2.24 25.68 -13.79
N ALA A 84 -3.04 25.81 -12.73
CA ALA A 84 -2.75 25.19 -11.44
C ALA A 84 -2.74 23.66 -11.57
N TYR A 85 -3.71 23.11 -12.31
CA TYR A 85 -3.82 21.68 -12.56
C TYR A 85 -2.65 21.14 -13.38
N LYS A 86 -2.27 21.79 -14.49
CA LYS A 86 -1.07 21.43 -15.28
C LYS A 86 0.16 21.39 -14.39
N THR A 87 0.40 22.44 -13.61
CA THR A 87 1.55 22.52 -12.70
C THR A 87 1.54 21.38 -11.67
N PHE A 88 0.35 20.95 -11.21
CA PHE A 88 0.19 19.81 -10.31
C PHE A 88 0.56 18.47 -10.99
N VAL A 89 0.11 18.25 -12.23
CA VAL A 89 0.27 16.97 -12.92
C VAL A 89 1.62 16.82 -13.62
N THR A 90 2.21 17.88 -14.19
CA THR A 90 3.44 17.80 -14.99
C THR A 90 4.58 17.02 -14.32
N PRO A 91 4.88 17.19 -13.01
CA PRO A 91 5.92 16.40 -12.34
C PRO A 91 5.63 14.90 -12.29
N ASN A 92 4.38 14.48 -12.48
CA ASN A 92 3.93 13.09 -12.39
C ASN A 92 3.80 12.40 -13.75
N LEU A 93 3.98 13.14 -14.86
CA LEU A 93 3.96 12.62 -16.23
C LEU A 93 5.27 11.90 -16.60
N GLY A 94 5.25 11.22 -17.75
CA GLY A 94 6.44 10.58 -18.33
C GLY A 94 7.04 9.48 -17.46
N ALA A 95 8.35 9.55 -17.22
CA ALA A 95 9.11 8.52 -16.51
C ALA A 95 8.79 8.38 -15.02
N ASN A 96 8.11 9.37 -14.42
CA ASN A 96 7.73 9.32 -13.01
C ASN A 96 6.55 8.39 -12.75
N GLU A 97 5.70 8.14 -13.74
CA GLU A 97 4.61 7.16 -13.71
C GLU A 97 3.69 7.31 -12.48
N ARG A 98 3.41 8.55 -12.05
CA ARG A 98 2.60 8.85 -10.85
C ARG A 98 1.26 9.49 -11.15
N TRP A 99 1.05 9.95 -12.38
CA TRP A 99 -0.21 10.58 -12.75
C TRP A 99 -1.31 9.52 -12.84
N VAL A 100 -2.42 9.79 -12.14
CA VAL A 100 -3.64 9.00 -12.19
C VAL A 100 -4.67 9.77 -13.03
N PRO A 101 -4.99 9.31 -14.26
CA PRO A 101 -6.01 9.92 -15.10
C PRO A 101 -7.42 9.78 -14.52
N TYR A 102 -8.39 10.49 -15.13
CA TYR A 102 -9.81 10.30 -14.80
C TYR A 102 -10.20 8.82 -14.98
N HIS A 103 -9.84 8.29 -16.13
CA HIS A 103 -10.00 6.89 -16.46
C HIS A 103 -8.76 6.10 -16.04
N THR A 104 -8.86 5.36 -14.93
CA THR A 104 -7.73 4.60 -14.34
C THR A 104 -7.06 3.62 -15.30
N ALA A 105 -7.78 3.14 -16.33
CA ALA A 105 -7.21 2.29 -17.38
C ALA A 105 -6.09 2.96 -18.20
N PHE A 106 -6.00 4.30 -18.20
CA PHE A 106 -4.90 5.06 -18.79
C PHE A 106 -3.73 5.30 -17.84
N GLY A 107 -3.82 4.83 -16.59
CA GLY A 107 -2.65 4.74 -15.73
C GLY A 107 -1.53 4.00 -16.45
N VAL A 108 -0.28 4.45 -16.29
CA VAL A 108 0.85 3.96 -17.11
C VAL A 108 1.01 2.44 -17.04
N HIS A 109 0.72 1.85 -15.88
CA HIS A 109 0.83 0.41 -15.65
C HIS A 109 -0.43 -0.33 -16.12
N GLU A 110 -1.60 0.24 -15.90
CA GLU A 110 -2.90 -0.31 -16.28
C GLU A 110 -3.04 -0.37 -17.81
N PHE A 111 -2.69 0.71 -18.50
CA PHE A 111 -2.72 0.77 -19.96
C PHE A 111 -1.78 -0.27 -20.58
N PHE A 112 -0.57 -0.39 -20.02
CA PHE A 112 0.39 -1.40 -20.44
C PHE A 112 -0.15 -2.82 -20.27
N LEU A 113 -0.81 -3.11 -19.15
CA LEU A 113 -1.45 -4.42 -18.94
C LEU A 113 -2.55 -4.68 -19.98
N ILE A 114 -3.36 -3.69 -20.30
CA ILE A 114 -4.42 -3.84 -21.31
C ILE A 114 -3.81 -4.12 -22.69
N GLU A 115 -2.86 -3.29 -23.12
CA GLU A 115 -2.28 -3.32 -24.46
C GLU A 115 -1.29 -4.48 -24.64
N SER A 116 -0.27 -4.54 -23.79
CA SER A 116 0.90 -5.40 -23.96
C SER A 116 0.75 -6.78 -23.31
N VAL A 117 -0.28 -6.99 -22.47
CA VAL A 117 -0.52 -8.28 -21.81
C VAL A 117 -1.87 -8.88 -22.19
N HIS A 118 -2.97 -8.17 -21.92
CA HIS A 118 -4.31 -8.68 -22.16
C HIS A 118 -4.66 -8.76 -23.65
N HIS A 119 -4.36 -7.72 -24.45
CA HIS A 119 -4.61 -7.70 -25.90
C HIS A 119 -3.39 -8.08 -26.74
N ALA A 120 -2.31 -8.53 -26.10
CA ALA A 120 -1.11 -8.98 -26.81
C ALA A 120 -1.50 -10.03 -27.85
N ASN A 121 -1.11 -9.83 -29.11
CA ASN A 121 -1.39 -10.76 -30.20
C ASN A 121 -0.44 -11.98 -30.12
N VAL A 122 -0.63 -12.79 -29.08
CA VAL A 122 0.16 -13.98 -28.78
C VAL A 122 -0.77 -15.18 -28.84
N LYS A 123 -0.68 -15.96 -29.92
CA LYS A 123 -1.57 -17.10 -30.19
C LYS A 123 -1.58 -18.13 -29.06
N LEU A 124 -0.45 -18.30 -28.37
CA LEU A 124 -0.32 -19.24 -27.27
C LEU A 124 -0.90 -18.76 -25.94
N TRP A 125 -1.26 -17.49 -25.80
CA TRP A 125 -1.76 -16.98 -24.53
C TRP A 125 -3.28 -17.11 -24.47
N ASP A 126 -3.72 -18.16 -23.79
CA ASP A 126 -5.10 -18.27 -23.31
C ASP A 126 -5.40 -17.26 -22.17
N GLU A 127 -6.65 -17.22 -21.73
CA GLU A 127 -7.12 -16.30 -20.69
C GLU A 127 -6.34 -16.45 -19.37
N LYS A 128 -5.98 -17.68 -18.99
CA LYS A 128 -5.24 -17.98 -17.76
C LYS A 128 -3.77 -17.54 -17.88
N ARG A 129 -3.13 -17.76 -19.02
CA ARG A 129 -1.74 -17.31 -19.27
C ARG A 129 -1.63 -15.79 -19.21
N ARG A 130 -2.62 -15.08 -19.78
CA ARG A 130 -2.74 -13.62 -19.66
C ARG A 130 -2.90 -13.20 -18.20
N PHE A 131 -3.76 -13.89 -17.46
CA PHE A 131 -3.93 -13.67 -16.03
C PHE A 131 -2.62 -13.81 -15.25
N LEU A 132 -1.88 -14.90 -15.44
CA LEU A 132 -0.58 -15.12 -14.79
C LEU A 132 0.46 -14.06 -15.21
N ALA A 133 0.49 -13.67 -16.48
CA ALA A 133 1.40 -12.64 -16.98
C ALA A 133 1.16 -11.26 -16.33
N ILE A 134 -0.10 -10.92 -15.99
CA ILE A 134 -0.43 -9.72 -15.21
C ILE A 134 0.29 -9.74 -13.85
N PHE A 135 0.30 -10.89 -13.17
CA PHE A 135 0.95 -11.04 -11.86
C PHE A 135 2.48 -11.00 -11.96
N VAL A 136 3.06 -11.54 -13.04
CA VAL A 136 4.50 -11.40 -13.34
C VAL A 136 4.86 -9.93 -13.45
N PHE A 137 4.13 -9.15 -14.25
CA PHE A 137 4.36 -7.72 -14.40
C PHE A 137 4.17 -6.97 -13.07
N ARG A 138 3.09 -7.27 -12.33
CA ARG A 138 2.79 -6.61 -11.04
C ARG A 138 3.78 -6.93 -9.92
N ALA A 139 4.69 -7.88 -10.09
CA ALA A 139 5.79 -8.06 -9.15
C ALA A 139 6.74 -6.84 -9.11
N HIS A 140 6.76 -6.01 -10.16
CA HIS A 140 7.72 -4.92 -10.30
C HIS A 140 7.20 -3.64 -11.00
N CYS A 141 6.17 -3.75 -11.84
CA CYS A 141 5.53 -2.67 -12.60
C CYS A 141 6.48 -1.87 -13.51
N LYS A 142 7.52 -2.49 -14.08
CA LYS A 142 8.47 -1.83 -15.01
C LYS A 142 8.33 -2.36 -16.43
N ARG A 143 7.82 -1.52 -17.34
CA ARG A 143 7.42 -1.91 -18.70
C ARG A 143 8.59 -2.37 -19.56
N ASP A 144 9.67 -1.59 -19.58
CA ASP A 144 10.88 -1.92 -20.33
C ASP A 144 11.55 -3.18 -19.78
N PHE A 145 11.67 -3.29 -18.46
CA PHE A 145 12.18 -4.50 -17.82
C PHE A 145 11.35 -5.75 -18.15
N PHE A 146 10.01 -5.65 -18.12
CA PHE A 146 9.14 -6.76 -18.50
C PHE A 146 9.36 -7.16 -19.97
N ASN A 147 9.32 -6.18 -20.87
CA ASN A 147 9.43 -6.40 -22.31
C ASN A 147 10.79 -6.99 -22.73
N GLU A 148 11.88 -6.54 -22.11
CA GLU A 148 13.23 -6.95 -22.52
C GLU A 148 13.70 -8.22 -21.81
N ALA A 149 13.38 -8.38 -20.51
CA ALA A 149 13.95 -9.48 -19.71
C ALA A 149 13.00 -10.66 -19.51
N GLN A 150 11.68 -10.45 -19.47
CA GLN A 150 10.71 -11.48 -19.09
C GLN A 150 9.84 -11.93 -20.25
N LEU A 151 9.25 -10.99 -20.99
CA LEU A 151 8.35 -11.26 -22.11
C LEU A 151 8.94 -12.24 -23.14
N PRO A 152 10.24 -12.19 -23.52
CA PRO A 152 10.82 -13.17 -24.43
C PRO A 152 10.67 -14.61 -23.94
N HIS A 153 10.73 -14.86 -22.62
CA HIS A 153 10.53 -16.19 -22.04
C HIS A 153 9.07 -16.63 -22.05
N LEU A 154 8.13 -15.68 -21.91
CA LEU A 154 6.69 -15.96 -21.94
C LEU A 154 6.17 -16.17 -23.39
N LEU A 155 6.88 -15.65 -24.39
CA LEU A 155 6.55 -15.75 -25.82
C LEU A 155 7.16 -16.97 -26.53
N GLN A 156 8.06 -17.73 -25.90
CA GLN A 156 8.74 -18.85 -26.55
C GLN A 156 7.74 -19.90 -27.07
N GLU A 157 7.56 -19.93 -28.38
CA GLU A 157 6.54 -20.73 -29.06
C GLU A 157 7.07 -22.09 -29.51
N LYS A 158 8.22 -22.15 -30.22
CA LYS A 158 8.69 -23.36 -30.91
C LYS A 158 10.19 -23.34 -31.27
N LEU A 159 11.10 -23.24 -30.31
CA LEU A 159 12.49 -23.67 -30.56
C LEU A 159 12.63 -25.15 -30.16
N ARG A 160 12.89 -25.97 -31.17
CA ARG A 160 12.76 -27.43 -31.22
C ARG A 160 13.21 -28.12 -29.91
N GLN A 161 12.28 -28.91 -29.35
CA GLN A 161 12.45 -29.93 -28.31
C GLN A 161 12.71 -29.51 -26.84
N LEU A 162 13.02 -28.25 -26.52
CA LEU A 162 13.26 -27.83 -25.11
C LEU A 162 12.26 -26.81 -24.54
N HIS A 163 11.27 -26.36 -25.33
CA HIS A 163 10.57 -25.09 -25.12
C HIS A 163 9.06 -25.19 -24.84
N PHE A 164 8.70 -25.70 -23.67
CA PHE A 164 7.45 -25.32 -22.96
C PHE A 164 7.72 -25.04 -21.47
N ARG A 165 8.99 -24.80 -21.12
CA ARG A 165 9.45 -24.81 -19.73
C ARG A 165 8.73 -23.77 -18.86
N PHE A 166 8.51 -22.55 -19.38
CA PHE A 166 7.83 -21.52 -18.60
C PHE A 166 6.40 -21.95 -18.24
N TRP A 167 5.55 -22.19 -19.24
CA TRP A 167 4.14 -22.48 -18.99
C TRP A 167 3.87 -23.88 -18.40
N LYS A 168 4.84 -24.80 -18.42
CA LYS A 168 4.75 -26.08 -17.71
C LYS A 168 4.79 -25.90 -16.20
N ASN A 169 5.63 -24.98 -15.71
CA ASN A 169 5.69 -24.63 -14.30
C ASN A 169 6.18 -23.17 -14.14
N PRO A 170 5.25 -22.19 -14.20
CA PRO A 170 5.61 -20.78 -14.14
C PRO A 170 6.37 -20.40 -12.88
N VAL A 171 6.07 -21.03 -11.74
CA VAL A 171 6.75 -20.78 -10.46
C VAL A 171 8.21 -21.24 -10.52
N GLU A 172 8.47 -22.45 -11.03
CA GLU A 172 9.82 -23.01 -11.16
C GLU A 172 10.67 -22.25 -12.19
N ALA A 173 10.03 -21.62 -13.19
CA ALA A 173 10.75 -20.81 -14.17
C ALA A 173 11.48 -19.61 -13.55
N PHE A 174 11.01 -19.12 -12.40
CA PHE A 174 11.64 -18.05 -11.61
C PHE A 174 12.60 -18.56 -10.52
N LYS A 175 13.10 -19.80 -10.61
CA LYS A 175 14.10 -20.31 -9.65
C LYS A 175 15.43 -19.59 -9.73
N ASN A 176 16.16 -19.66 -8.62
CA ASN A 176 17.52 -19.14 -8.54
C ASN A 176 18.43 -19.79 -9.59
N ASP A 177 19.32 -18.98 -10.16
CA ASP A 177 20.31 -19.29 -11.18
C ASP A 177 19.70 -19.85 -12.49
N GLY A 178 18.38 -19.70 -12.66
CA GLY A 178 17.63 -20.07 -13.86
C GLY A 178 17.75 -19.06 -15.02
N PRO A 179 17.20 -19.38 -16.20
CA PRO A 179 17.30 -18.53 -17.40
C PRO A 179 16.69 -17.12 -17.22
N LEU A 180 15.60 -17.01 -16.46
CA LEU A 180 14.97 -15.73 -16.16
C LEU A 180 15.84 -14.85 -15.24
N GLU A 181 16.48 -15.42 -14.20
CA GLU A 181 17.43 -14.67 -13.36
C GLU A 181 18.56 -14.10 -14.21
N LYS A 182 19.14 -14.92 -15.09
CA LYS A 182 20.21 -14.50 -16.00
C LYS A 182 19.76 -13.35 -16.90
N SER A 183 18.59 -13.46 -17.52
CA SER A 183 18.06 -12.40 -18.40
C SER A 183 17.77 -11.11 -17.64
N MET A 184 17.29 -11.20 -16.40
CA MET A 184 17.05 -10.04 -15.54
C MET A 184 18.36 -9.36 -15.11
N LEU A 185 19.39 -10.14 -14.80
CA LEU A 185 20.74 -9.64 -14.52
C LEU A 185 21.37 -9.00 -15.75
N ASP A 186 21.20 -9.59 -16.93
CA ASP A 186 21.71 -9.05 -18.19
C ASP A 186 21.09 -7.70 -18.51
N TYR A 187 19.77 -7.59 -18.39
CA TYR A 187 19.07 -6.30 -18.52
C TYR A 187 19.61 -5.27 -17.52
N ARG A 188 19.78 -5.66 -16.25
CA ARG A 188 20.28 -4.75 -15.21
C ARG A 188 21.68 -4.25 -15.53
N ARG A 189 22.60 -5.14 -15.93
CA ARG A 189 23.99 -4.82 -16.29
C ARG A 189 24.05 -3.94 -17.53
N LYS A 190 23.25 -4.26 -18.56
CA LYS A 190 23.22 -3.52 -19.83
C LYS A 190 22.69 -2.10 -19.67
N THR A 191 21.63 -1.91 -18.87
CA THR A 191 20.89 -0.64 -18.85
C THR A 191 21.19 0.23 -17.64
N GLY A 192 21.66 -0.35 -16.53
CA GLY A 192 21.77 0.35 -15.25
C GLY A 192 20.42 0.79 -14.65
N LYS A 193 19.29 0.54 -15.33
CA LYS A 193 17.97 1.06 -14.96
C LYS A 193 17.37 0.33 -13.76
N PRO A 194 16.61 1.03 -12.90
CA PRO A 194 15.90 0.41 -11.79
C PRO A 194 14.97 -0.73 -12.23
N LEU A 195 15.00 -1.85 -11.51
CA LEU A 195 14.13 -3.00 -11.78
C LEU A 195 12.71 -2.82 -11.20
N LEU A 196 12.51 -1.85 -10.30
CA LEU A 196 11.24 -1.55 -9.62
C LEU A 196 10.85 -0.09 -9.82
N THR A 197 9.55 0.19 -9.86
CA THR A 197 9.03 1.56 -9.74
C THR A 197 9.27 2.12 -8.34
N LEU A 198 9.25 3.45 -8.23
CA LEU A 198 9.37 4.13 -6.92
C LEU A 198 8.27 3.70 -5.94
N CYS A 199 7.05 3.45 -6.44
CA CYS A 199 5.93 2.97 -5.63
C CYS A 199 6.26 1.64 -4.94
N PHE A 200 6.90 0.71 -5.66
CA PHE A 200 7.25 -0.61 -5.14
C PHE A 200 8.49 -0.62 -4.24
N ARG A 201 9.28 0.45 -4.23
CA ARG A 201 10.36 0.63 -3.25
C ARG A 201 9.82 0.95 -1.85
N MET A 202 8.61 1.51 -1.76
CA MET A 202 7.98 1.84 -0.48
C MET A 202 7.32 0.63 0.20
N ILE A 203 7.00 -0.42 -0.58
CA ILE A 203 6.53 -1.68 -0.02
C ILE A 203 7.73 -2.33 0.67
N PRO A 204 7.75 -2.46 2.01
CA PRO A 204 8.96 -2.84 2.74
C PRO A 204 9.57 -4.14 2.17
N GLU A 205 10.87 -4.13 1.88
CA GLU A 205 11.64 -5.33 1.52
C GLU A 205 11.71 -6.27 2.73
N ARG A 206 10.64 -7.02 2.94
CA ARG A 206 10.59 -8.06 3.98
C ARG A 206 11.16 -9.40 3.50
N THR A 207 11.65 -9.47 2.27
CA THR A 207 11.95 -10.74 1.59
C THR A 207 13.37 -11.27 1.75
N LEU A 208 14.39 -10.40 1.90
CA LEU A 208 15.78 -10.83 1.74
C LEU A 208 16.66 -10.72 2.97
N LYS A 209 16.30 -9.89 3.96
CA LYS A 209 17.09 -9.81 5.20
C LYS A 209 17.04 -11.11 6.00
N ASP A 210 15.96 -11.89 5.86
CA ASP A 210 15.72 -13.08 6.68
C ASP A 210 16.03 -14.42 5.98
N VAL A 211 16.24 -14.42 4.65
CA VAL A 211 16.37 -15.68 3.88
C VAL A 211 17.80 -15.93 3.36
N LEU A 212 18.65 -14.90 3.26
CA LEU A 212 20.03 -15.07 2.77
C LEU A 212 21.02 -14.26 3.63
N PRO A 213 21.36 -14.76 4.84
CA PRO A 213 22.34 -14.12 5.72
C PRO A 213 23.73 -13.99 5.10
N GLU A 214 24.10 -14.90 4.19
CA GLU A 214 25.49 -15.12 3.78
C GLU A 214 25.97 -14.31 2.57
N ILE A 215 25.11 -13.57 1.87
CA ILE A 215 25.59 -12.77 0.73
C ILE A 215 26.22 -11.48 1.27
N SER A 216 27.53 -11.55 1.49
CA SER A 216 28.46 -10.53 2.00
C SER A 216 28.26 -9.10 1.44
N LYS A 217 28.70 -8.11 2.24
CA LYS A 217 28.55 -6.66 2.05
C LYS A 217 29.49 -6.02 1.01
N SER A 218 30.48 -6.74 0.43
CA SER A 218 31.60 -6.05 -0.24
C SER A 218 31.62 -5.98 -1.78
N CYS A 219 30.72 -6.63 -2.53
CA CYS A 219 30.73 -6.55 -4.01
C CYS A 219 29.46 -5.91 -4.61
N MET A 220 29.65 -4.96 -5.54
CA MET A 220 28.56 -4.31 -6.29
C MET A 220 27.66 -5.35 -6.99
N HIS A 221 28.27 -6.41 -7.55
CA HIS A 221 27.59 -7.57 -8.13
C HIS A 221 26.62 -8.26 -7.17
N GLY A 222 26.94 -8.32 -5.87
CA GLY A 222 26.09 -8.93 -4.85
C GLY A 222 24.80 -8.15 -4.61
N LYS A 223 24.82 -6.81 -4.74
CA LYS A 223 23.62 -5.97 -4.58
C LYS A 223 22.64 -6.15 -5.73
N GLU A 224 23.13 -6.24 -6.97
CA GLU A 224 22.29 -6.45 -8.14
C GLU A 224 21.61 -7.81 -8.11
N LYS A 225 22.39 -8.86 -7.81
CA LYS A 225 21.86 -10.23 -7.67
C LYS A 225 20.80 -10.33 -6.58
N LYS A 226 20.99 -9.65 -5.44
CA LYS A 226 19.95 -9.54 -4.40
C LYS A 226 18.68 -8.90 -4.94
N SER A 227 18.77 -7.77 -5.62
CA SER A 227 17.58 -7.08 -6.14
C SER A 227 16.78 -7.93 -7.15
N VAL A 228 17.48 -8.63 -8.05
CA VAL A 228 16.86 -9.57 -9.00
C VAL A 228 16.20 -10.73 -8.27
N ARG A 229 16.91 -11.38 -7.34
CA ARG A 229 16.37 -12.49 -6.54
C ARG A 229 15.17 -12.08 -5.69
N SER A 230 15.11 -10.84 -5.19
CA SER A 230 13.90 -10.34 -4.53
C SER A 230 12.70 -10.34 -5.46
N ILE A 231 12.90 -9.95 -6.71
CA ILE A 231 11.82 -9.93 -7.72
C ILE A 231 11.42 -11.36 -8.06
N LEU A 232 12.37 -12.28 -8.26
CA LEU A 232 12.09 -13.70 -8.49
C LEU A 232 11.19 -14.29 -7.40
N VAL A 233 11.60 -14.19 -6.14
CA VAL A 233 10.86 -14.73 -4.99
C VAL A 233 9.46 -14.10 -4.89
N ARG A 234 9.35 -12.79 -5.12
CA ARG A 234 8.06 -12.10 -5.14
C ARG A 234 7.17 -12.61 -6.29
N THR A 235 7.71 -12.74 -7.50
CA THR A 235 6.97 -13.25 -8.65
C THR A 235 6.50 -14.68 -8.43
N GLN A 236 7.34 -15.56 -7.85
CA GLN A 236 6.95 -16.92 -7.49
C GLN A 236 5.75 -16.96 -6.55
N ARG A 237 5.74 -16.10 -5.52
CA ARG A 237 4.61 -15.99 -4.58
C ARG A 237 3.35 -15.47 -5.26
N LEU A 238 3.48 -14.42 -6.06
CA LEU A 238 2.37 -13.85 -6.81
C LEU A 238 1.78 -14.85 -7.81
N LEU A 239 2.60 -15.68 -8.44
CA LEU A 239 2.14 -16.75 -9.32
C LEU A 239 1.35 -17.82 -8.55
N LYS A 240 1.82 -18.25 -7.37
CA LYS A 240 1.04 -19.17 -6.52
C LYS A 240 -0.33 -18.59 -6.14
N VAL A 241 -0.34 -17.32 -5.71
CA VAL A 241 -1.57 -16.60 -5.39
C VAL A 241 -2.48 -16.47 -6.61
N ALA A 242 -1.92 -16.22 -7.80
CA ALA A 242 -2.69 -16.16 -9.03
C ALA A 242 -3.33 -17.52 -9.38
N GLU A 243 -2.60 -18.61 -9.20
CA GLU A 243 -3.14 -19.97 -9.38
C GLU A 243 -4.32 -20.25 -8.43
N ASP A 244 -4.24 -19.81 -7.18
CA ASP A 244 -5.32 -19.97 -6.19
C ASP A 244 -6.52 -19.06 -6.47
N ILE A 245 -6.29 -17.85 -6.97
CA ILE A 245 -7.35 -16.88 -7.31
C ILE A 245 -8.10 -17.29 -8.57
N TRP A 246 -7.42 -17.86 -9.56
CA TRP A 246 -8.00 -18.10 -10.87
C TRP A 246 -9.32 -18.91 -10.83
N PRO A 247 -9.41 -20.04 -10.09
CA PRO A 247 -10.68 -20.76 -9.93
C PRO A 247 -11.78 -19.92 -9.26
N VAL A 248 -11.44 -19.07 -8.29
CA VAL A 248 -12.41 -18.18 -7.61
C VAL A 248 -12.99 -17.17 -8.59
N LEU A 249 -12.12 -16.58 -9.42
CA LEU A 249 -12.51 -15.60 -10.42
C LEU A 249 -13.46 -16.21 -11.47
N LYS A 250 -13.19 -17.45 -11.91
CA LYS A 250 -13.98 -18.17 -12.91
C LYS A 250 -15.22 -18.88 -12.35
N ASP A 251 -15.40 -18.96 -11.02
CA ASP A 251 -16.57 -19.59 -10.41
C ASP A 251 -17.84 -18.77 -10.69
N SER A 252 -18.73 -19.29 -11.53
CA SER A 252 -20.00 -18.63 -11.89
C SER A 252 -21.03 -18.65 -10.75
N ARG A 253 -20.84 -19.50 -9.74
CA ARG A 253 -21.74 -19.60 -8.57
C ARG A 253 -21.50 -18.48 -7.55
N LYS A 254 -20.37 -17.78 -7.64
CA LYS A 254 -19.99 -16.70 -6.73
C LYS A 254 -20.34 -15.34 -7.33
N ASN A 255 -21.01 -14.50 -6.54
CA ASN A 255 -21.21 -13.09 -6.90
C ASN A 255 -19.92 -12.26 -6.70
N ALA A 256 -19.94 -11.01 -7.16
CA ALA A 256 -18.78 -10.09 -7.09
C ALA A 256 -18.22 -9.94 -5.67
N THR A 257 -19.10 -9.78 -4.67
CA THR A 257 -18.74 -9.64 -3.26
C THR A 257 -18.05 -10.90 -2.72
N GLN A 258 -18.61 -12.09 -2.99
CA GLN A 258 -18.01 -13.36 -2.56
C GLN A 258 -16.64 -13.57 -3.22
N LYS A 259 -16.50 -13.24 -4.50
CA LYS A 259 -15.21 -13.28 -5.21
C LYS A 259 -14.21 -12.32 -4.56
N PHE A 260 -14.58 -11.07 -4.35
CA PHE A 260 -13.73 -10.06 -3.74
C PHE A 260 -13.23 -10.51 -2.36
N THR A 261 -14.13 -10.93 -1.46
CA THR A 261 -13.77 -11.36 -0.11
C THR A 261 -12.81 -12.55 -0.12
N GLN A 262 -13.09 -13.57 -0.94
CA GLN A 262 -12.23 -14.74 -1.02
C GLN A 262 -10.87 -14.41 -1.65
N ILE A 263 -10.84 -13.63 -2.73
CA ILE A 263 -9.60 -13.16 -3.36
C ILE A 263 -8.75 -12.37 -2.36
N SER A 264 -9.37 -11.42 -1.65
CA SER A 264 -8.71 -10.61 -0.64
C SER A 264 -8.11 -11.48 0.47
N SER A 265 -8.83 -12.50 0.92
CA SER A 265 -8.35 -13.48 1.90
C SER A 265 -7.17 -14.31 1.39
N ILE A 266 -7.22 -14.79 0.13
CA ILE A 266 -6.11 -15.53 -0.50
C ILE A 266 -4.85 -14.64 -0.56
N VAL A 267 -4.98 -13.40 -0.99
CA VAL A 267 -3.83 -12.48 -1.07
C VAL A 267 -3.27 -12.19 0.32
N GLN A 268 -4.12 -11.90 1.31
CA GLN A 268 -3.68 -11.52 2.66
C GLN A 268 -3.11 -12.68 3.49
N SER A 269 -3.54 -13.91 3.20
CA SER A 269 -2.98 -15.11 3.84
C SER A 269 -1.61 -15.50 3.26
N ALA A 270 -1.29 -15.05 2.05
CA ALA A 270 0.00 -15.30 1.43
C ALA A 270 1.12 -14.53 2.17
N PRO A 271 2.24 -15.19 2.52
CA PRO A 271 3.32 -14.55 3.24
C PRO A 271 3.79 -13.26 2.56
N TRP A 272 3.79 -12.17 3.33
CA TRP A 272 4.30 -10.85 2.95
C TRP A 272 3.43 -10.06 1.95
N LEU A 273 2.27 -10.58 1.57
CA LEU A 273 1.29 -9.85 0.77
C LEU A 273 0.20 -9.32 1.72
N GLY A 274 0.27 -8.03 2.04
CA GLY A 274 -0.71 -7.38 2.93
C GLY A 274 -1.92 -6.82 2.17
N GLU A 275 -2.75 -6.08 2.90
CA GLU A 275 -3.94 -5.39 2.38
C GLU A 275 -3.65 -4.52 1.15
N THR A 276 -2.50 -3.83 1.11
CA THR A 276 -2.08 -3.03 -0.06
C THR A 276 -1.97 -3.86 -1.33
N TRP A 277 -1.45 -5.09 -1.23
CA TRP A 277 -1.36 -6.01 -2.36
C TRP A 277 -2.73 -6.49 -2.79
N ALA A 278 -3.62 -6.82 -1.84
CA ALA A 278 -4.99 -7.22 -2.14
C ALA A 278 -5.70 -6.13 -2.94
N LYS A 279 -5.66 -4.87 -2.46
CA LYS A 279 -6.26 -3.72 -3.15
C LYS A 279 -5.69 -3.51 -4.56
N MET A 280 -4.37 -3.51 -4.69
CA MET A 280 -3.71 -3.32 -5.98
C MET A 280 -4.05 -4.43 -6.97
N LEU A 281 -3.96 -5.70 -6.56
CA LEU A 281 -4.25 -6.84 -7.44
C LEU A 281 -5.73 -6.87 -7.84
N THR A 282 -6.66 -6.56 -6.94
CA THR A 282 -8.08 -6.49 -7.27
C THR A 282 -8.36 -5.41 -8.32
N VAL A 283 -7.73 -4.23 -8.24
CA VAL A 283 -7.84 -3.21 -9.30
C VAL A 283 -7.37 -3.77 -10.65
N CYS A 284 -6.28 -4.53 -10.69
CA CYS A 284 -5.80 -5.14 -11.94
C CYS A 284 -6.79 -6.14 -12.51
N MET A 285 -7.38 -6.97 -11.64
CA MET A 285 -8.35 -7.98 -12.04
C MET A 285 -9.66 -7.36 -12.49
N ASP A 286 -10.12 -6.30 -11.83
CA ASP A 286 -11.32 -5.56 -12.24
C ASP A 286 -11.10 -4.84 -13.59
N ILE A 287 -9.89 -4.30 -13.80
CA ILE A 287 -9.51 -3.71 -15.09
C ILE A 287 -9.47 -4.78 -16.20
N ALA A 288 -8.85 -5.93 -15.94
CA ALA A 288 -8.71 -7.01 -16.91
C ALA A 288 -10.02 -7.77 -17.17
N TYR A 289 -10.91 -7.83 -16.18
CA TYR A 289 -12.13 -8.62 -16.20
C TYR A 289 -13.33 -7.85 -15.61
N PRO A 290 -13.73 -6.71 -16.21
CA PRO A 290 -14.78 -5.84 -15.67
C PRO A 290 -16.13 -6.53 -15.51
N GLN A 291 -16.38 -7.60 -16.28
CA GLN A 291 -17.61 -8.39 -16.17
C GLN A 291 -17.83 -9.00 -14.78
N PHE A 292 -16.80 -9.13 -13.96
CA PHE A 292 -16.94 -9.63 -12.59
C PHE A 292 -17.33 -8.55 -11.59
N GLY A 293 -17.18 -7.27 -11.93
CA GLY A 293 -17.55 -6.13 -11.09
C GLY A 293 -16.97 -6.19 -9.68
N LEU A 294 -15.72 -6.66 -9.53
CA LEU A 294 -15.09 -6.93 -8.24
C LEU A 294 -15.07 -5.69 -7.35
N LEU A 295 -14.93 -4.50 -7.94
CA LEU A 295 -14.91 -3.23 -7.22
C LEU A 295 -16.26 -2.52 -7.19
N ALA A 296 -17.26 -2.96 -7.97
CA ALA A 296 -18.53 -2.25 -8.12
C ALA A 296 -19.35 -2.20 -6.81
N SER A 297 -19.31 -3.26 -6.00
CA SER A 297 -20.06 -3.36 -4.74
C SER A 297 -19.22 -3.16 -3.48
N GLN A 298 -17.89 -3.27 -3.58
CA GLN A 298 -16.96 -3.30 -2.44
C GLN A 298 -15.81 -2.32 -2.67
N CYS A 299 -16.07 -1.04 -2.46
CA CYS A 299 -15.04 -0.01 -2.47
C CYS A 299 -14.80 0.44 -1.02
N ASP A 300 -13.82 -0.19 -0.35
CA ASP A 300 -13.31 0.35 0.90
C ASP A 300 -12.79 1.77 0.64
N VAL A 301 -13.39 2.75 1.30
CA VAL A 301 -12.97 4.15 1.15
C VAL A 301 -11.56 4.33 1.66
N GLY A 302 -10.63 4.39 0.72
CA GLY A 302 -9.24 4.64 1.01
C GLY A 302 -9.08 5.91 1.84
N VAL A 303 -8.12 5.91 2.78
CA VAL A 303 -7.74 7.08 3.58
C VAL A 303 -7.46 8.33 2.71
N GLY A 304 -7.14 8.09 1.44
CA GLY A 304 -7.09 9.04 0.33
C GLY A 304 -8.30 9.96 0.18
N ALA A 305 -9.49 9.34 0.18
CA ALA A 305 -10.74 9.95 -0.22
C ALA A 305 -11.58 10.43 0.97
N GLN A 306 -11.30 9.97 2.20
CA GLN A 306 -12.16 10.22 3.36
C GLN A 306 -12.33 11.71 3.69
N ALA A 307 -11.25 12.50 3.67
CA ALA A 307 -11.34 13.94 3.95
C ALA A 307 -12.22 14.68 2.95
N PRO A 308 -11.92 14.67 1.62
CA PRO A 308 -12.76 15.37 0.67
C PRO A 308 -14.19 14.80 0.63
N LEU A 309 -14.38 13.50 0.86
CA LEU A 309 -15.70 12.89 1.00
C LEU A 309 -16.54 13.57 2.10
N ARG A 310 -15.97 13.70 3.31
CA ARG A 310 -16.65 14.36 4.44
C ARG A 310 -16.90 15.84 4.14
N CYS A 311 -15.93 16.56 3.57
CA CYS A 311 -16.08 17.98 3.28
C CYS A 311 -17.13 18.30 2.21
N LEU A 312 -17.33 17.40 1.25
CA LEU A 312 -18.29 17.57 0.15
C LEU A 312 -19.72 17.20 0.54
N LEU A 313 -19.90 16.43 1.61
CA LEU A 313 -21.22 16.03 2.09
C LEU A 313 -21.77 17.05 3.10
N PRO A 314 -23.08 17.36 3.06
CA PRO A 314 -23.71 18.16 4.09
C PRO A 314 -23.48 17.54 5.48
N ASN A 315 -23.05 18.36 6.45
CA ASN A 315 -22.76 17.94 7.82
C ASN A 315 -21.73 16.79 7.96
N GLY A 316 -20.86 16.59 6.97
CA GLY A 316 -19.85 15.52 7.00
C GLY A 316 -20.32 14.17 6.45
N GLY A 317 -21.61 14.01 6.18
CA GLY A 317 -22.21 12.75 5.73
C GLY A 317 -22.28 11.65 6.79
N ASP A 318 -22.59 10.43 6.36
CA ASP A 318 -22.62 9.24 7.21
C ASP A 318 -21.24 8.93 7.80
N LYS A 319 -21.20 8.38 9.03
CA LYS A 319 -19.94 7.97 9.68
C LYS A 319 -19.31 6.76 8.97
N ASN A 320 -20.14 5.89 8.41
CA ASN A 320 -19.74 4.77 7.57
C ASN A 320 -19.25 5.31 6.21
N PRO A 321 -17.96 5.17 5.89
CA PRO A 321 -17.40 5.76 4.67
C PRO A 321 -18.05 5.22 3.39
N VAL A 322 -18.50 3.96 3.37
CA VAL A 322 -19.13 3.35 2.20
C VAL A 322 -20.50 3.97 1.93
N THR A 323 -21.30 4.20 2.98
CA THR A 323 -22.59 4.91 2.87
C THR A 323 -22.36 6.35 2.42
N ALA A 324 -21.45 7.07 3.06
CA ALA A 324 -21.08 8.43 2.67
C ALA A 324 -20.65 8.52 1.20
N LEU A 325 -19.81 7.59 0.72
CA LEU A 325 -19.37 7.55 -0.69
C LEU A 325 -20.55 7.33 -1.65
N LYS A 326 -21.50 6.46 -1.29
CA LYS A 326 -22.72 6.24 -2.07
C LYS A 326 -23.58 7.51 -2.12
N ASP A 327 -23.71 8.21 -1.00
CA ASP A 327 -24.51 9.44 -0.93
C ASP A 327 -23.88 10.58 -1.72
N LEU A 328 -22.56 10.76 -1.64
CA LEU A 328 -21.85 11.73 -2.47
C LEU A 328 -21.96 11.35 -3.96
N GLY A 329 -21.87 10.06 -4.28
CA GLY A 329 -22.09 9.56 -5.63
C GLY A 329 -23.49 9.92 -6.16
N LYS A 330 -24.54 9.72 -5.36
CA LYS A 330 -25.90 10.16 -5.72
C LYS A 330 -25.97 11.66 -5.95
N MET A 331 -25.39 12.47 -5.05
CA MET A 331 -25.36 13.94 -5.19
C MET A 331 -24.63 14.41 -6.45
N LEU A 332 -23.48 13.83 -6.78
CA LEU A 332 -22.75 14.15 -8.02
C LEU A 332 -23.56 13.78 -9.26
N ASN A 333 -24.15 12.60 -9.26
CA ASN A 333 -24.92 12.09 -10.37
C ASN A 333 -26.24 12.86 -10.59
N SER A 334 -26.86 13.38 -9.52
CA SER A 334 -28.06 14.23 -9.62
C SER A 334 -27.76 15.72 -9.81
N SER A 335 -26.51 16.16 -9.66
CA SER A 335 -26.14 17.57 -9.74
C SER A 335 -26.49 18.18 -11.11
N SER A 336 -27.16 19.32 -11.07
CA SER A 336 -27.59 20.10 -12.24
C SER A 336 -26.86 21.45 -12.37
N GLY A 337 -25.81 21.68 -11.57
CA GLY A 337 -25.01 22.90 -11.62
C GLY A 337 -24.28 23.11 -12.94
N LYS A 338 -23.81 24.33 -13.20
CA LYS A 338 -23.15 24.68 -14.48
C LYS A 338 -21.90 23.82 -14.72
N SER A 339 -21.06 23.64 -13.69
CA SER A 339 -19.83 22.84 -13.82
C SER A 339 -20.14 21.36 -14.02
N SER A 340 -21.20 20.84 -13.37
CA SER A 340 -21.62 19.44 -13.54
C SER A 340 -22.13 19.17 -14.95
N GLN A 341 -22.96 20.06 -15.50
CA GLN A 341 -23.46 19.96 -16.88
C GLN A 341 -22.31 20.00 -17.89
N ALA A 342 -21.35 20.90 -17.71
CA ALA A 342 -20.17 21.00 -18.56
C ALA A 342 -19.32 19.73 -18.51
N PHE A 343 -19.09 19.17 -17.31
CA PHE A 343 -18.40 17.88 -17.15
C PHE A 343 -19.12 16.73 -17.87
N TRP A 344 -20.42 16.56 -17.63
CA TRP A 344 -21.20 15.48 -18.23
C TRP A 344 -21.34 15.61 -19.75
N LYS A 345 -21.19 16.82 -20.31
CA LYS A 345 -21.10 17.07 -21.76
C LYS A 345 -19.71 16.79 -22.32
N LEU A 346 -18.64 17.06 -21.57
CA LEU A 346 -17.25 16.84 -21.98
C LEU A 346 -16.88 15.35 -21.98
N LEU A 347 -17.28 14.61 -20.94
CA LEU A 347 -16.95 13.20 -20.75
C LEU A 347 -17.23 12.31 -21.98
N PRO A 348 -18.44 12.27 -22.56
CA PRO A 348 -18.72 11.42 -23.71
C PRO A 348 -17.90 11.81 -24.95
N LYS A 349 -17.55 13.09 -25.12
CA LYS A 349 -16.68 13.55 -26.23
C LYS A 349 -15.28 12.94 -26.12
N VAL A 350 -14.70 12.98 -24.91
CA VAL A 350 -13.38 12.39 -24.65
C VAL A 350 -13.43 10.87 -24.81
N GLU A 351 -14.44 10.20 -24.25
CA GLU A 351 -14.62 8.75 -24.39
C GLU A 351 -14.83 8.33 -25.86
N GLU A 352 -15.47 9.16 -26.69
CA GLU A 352 -15.63 8.89 -28.11
C GLU A 352 -14.29 8.96 -28.86
N SER A 353 -13.49 10.01 -28.63
CA SER A 353 -12.14 10.10 -29.19
C SER A 353 -11.26 8.91 -28.77
N VAL A 354 -11.40 8.45 -27.52
CA VAL A 354 -10.74 7.23 -27.02
C VAL A 354 -11.17 6.00 -27.82
N ARG A 355 -12.49 5.77 -27.99
CA ARG A 355 -13.01 4.64 -28.77
C ARG A 355 -12.53 4.66 -30.22
N ARG A 356 -12.41 5.85 -30.82
CA ARG A 356 -11.89 6.02 -32.18
C ARG A 356 -10.41 5.67 -32.27
N LYS A 357 -9.59 6.19 -31.36
CA LYS A 357 -8.14 6.00 -31.35
C LYS A 357 -7.74 4.55 -31.03
N PHE A 358 -8.42 3.93 -30.06
CA PHE A 358 -8.05 2.62 -29.53
C PHE A 358 -9.04 1.52 -29.95
N LYS A 359 -9.57 1.60 -31.17
CA LYS A 359 -10.58 0.67 -31.69
C LYS A 359 -10.26 -0.83 -31.55
N ASN A 360 -8.98 -1.17 -31.47
CA ASN A 360 -8.48 -2.54 -31.35
C ASN A 360 -8.33 -3.04 -29.89
N LEU A 361 -8.70 -2.21 -28.90
CA LEU A 361 -8.60 -2.54 -27.47
C LEU A 361 -10.00 -2.55 -26.83
N PRO A 362 -10.84 -3.57 -27.09
CA PRO A 362 -12.22 -3.63 -26.61
C PRO A 362 -12.35 -3.56 -25.08
N LEU A 363 -11.37 -4.07 -24.33
CA LEU A 363 -11.36 -3.92 -22.87
C LEU A 363 -11.22 -2.47 -22.43
N LEU A 364 -10.39 -1.69 -23.13
CA LEU A 364 -10.28 -0.27 -22.86
C LEU A 364 -11.66 0.38 -23.04
N HIS A 365 -12.37 0.10 -24.14
CA HIS A 365 -13.72 0.64 -24.32
C HIS A 365 -14.67 0.31 -23.16
N LYS A 366 -14.64 -0.93 -22.64
CA LYS A 366 -15.44 -1.33 -21.48
C LYS A 366 -15.11 -0.51 -20.24
N GLN A 367 -13.83 -0.24 -20.01
CA GLN A 367 -13.37 0.57 -18.88
C GLN A 367 -13.70 2.05 -19.04
N MET A 368 -13.77 2.56 -20.28
CA MET A 368 -14.04 3.97 -20.62
C MET A 368 -15.52 4.22 -20.92
N THR A 369 -16.42 3.42 -20.36
CA THR A 369 -17.86 3.60 -20.55
C THR A 369 -18.47 4.08 -19.25
N THR A 370 -18.55 5.40 -19.08
CA THR A 370 -19.31 6.00 -18.00
C THR A 370 -20.72 6.29 -18.49
N LYS A 371 -21.72 5.65 -17.90
CA LYS A 371 -23.12 6.00 -18.17
C LYS A 371 -23.34 7.47 -17.77
N ASN A 372 -24.06 8.22 -18.60
CA ASN A 372 -24.36 9.63 -18.32
C ASN A 372 -24.97 9.76 -16.92
N LYS A 373 -24.44 10.69 -16.11
CA LYS A 373 -24.89 10.91 -14.72
C LYS A 373 -24.84 9.65 -13.86
N ASN A 374 -23.84 8.79 -14.07
CA ASN A 374 -23.67 7.56 -13.31
C ASN A 374 -22.20 7.23 -13.12
N MET A 375 -21.49 8.13 -12.44
CA MET A 375 -20.13 7.89 -11.98
C MET A 375 -20.14 6.76 -10.94
N SER A 376 -19.29 5.75 -11.14
CA SER A 376 -19.17 4.65 -10.19
C SER A 376 -18.53 5.09 -8.87
N ALA A 377 -18.84 4.38 -7.78
CA ALA A 377 -18.20 4.63 -6.48
C ALA A 377 -16.67 4.48 -6.55
N VAL A 378 -16.19 3.54 -7.37
CA VAL A 378 -14.75 3.28 -7.57
C VAL A 378 -14.07 4.47 -8.25
N THR A 379 -14.65 4.95 -9.35
CA THR A 379 -14.16 6.13 -10.06
C THR A 379 -14.15 7.32 -9.11
N LEU A 380 -15.26 7.59 -8.43
CA LEU A 380 -15.38 8.70 -7.49
C LEU A 380 -14.31 8.65 -6.40
N GLN A 381 -14.11 7.50 -5.76
CA GLN A 381 -13.09 7.35 -4.73
C GLN A 381 -11.69 7.70 -5.22
N VAL A 382 -11.31 7.22 -6.41
CA VAL A 382 -10.00 7.54 -7.00
C VAL A 382 -9.88 9.03 -7.26
N GLN A 383 -10.92 9.63 -7.84
CA GLN A 383 -10.91 11.07 -8.14
C GLN A 383 -10.88 11.94 -6.88
N LEU A 384 -11.52 11.52 -5.78
CA LEU A 384 -11.40 12.20 -4.48
C LEU A 384 -9.96 12.15 -3.94
N CYS A 385 -9.24 11.04 -4.14
CA CYS A 385 -7.84 10.94 -3.74
C CYS A 385 -6.95 11.94 -4.50
N GLU A 386 -7.17 12.05 -5.81
CA GLU A 386 -6.43 12.99 -6.68
C GLU A 386 -6.81 14.44 -6.38
N TYR A 387 -8.09 14.71 -6.14
CA TYR A 387 -8.60 16.03 -5.78
C TYR A 387 -7.96 16.56 -4.49
N ARG A 388 -7.83 15.71 -3.46
CA ARG A 388 -7.12 16.08 -2.24
C ARG A 388 -5.65 16.41 -2.49
N GLN A 389 -4.96 15.64 -3.33
CA GLN A 389 -3.56 15.89 -3.67
C GLN A 389 -3.40 17.22 -4.43
N PHE A 390 -4.33 17.51 -5.33
CA PHE A 390 -4.41 18.76 -6.07
C PHE A 390 -4.63 19.96 -5.14
N ARG A 391 -5.62 19.91 -4.24
CA ARG A 391 -5.87 20.99 -3.28
C ARG A 391 -4.69 21.21 -2.33
N ASN A 392 -4.05 20.15 -1.85
CA ASN A 392 -2.80 20.25 -1.08
C ASN A 392 -1.66 20.89 -1.89
N SER A 393 -1.60 20.67 -3.21
CA SER A 393 -0.64 21.35 -4.08
C SER A 393 -0.95 22.85 -4.21
N ILE A 394 -2.23 23.22 -4.34
CA ILE A 394 -2.68 24.61 -4.32
C ILE A 394 -2.31 25.28 -2.99
N ALA A 395 -2.60 24.64 -1.86
CA ALA A 395 -2.28 25.14 -0.52
C ALA A 395 -0.81 25.56 -0.40
N ARG A 396 0.11 24.68 -0.81
CA ARG A 396 1.55 24.94 -0.76
C ARG A 396 2.00 26.03 -1.72
N ARG A 397 1.52 25.99 -2.96
CA ARG A 397 2.05 26.84 -4.03
C ARG A 397 1.44 28.23 -4.05
N GLN A 398 0.13 28.33 -3.83
CA GLN A 398 -0.61 29.59 -3.94
C GLN A 398 -0.85 30.26 -2.60
N TYR A 399 -0.98 29.50 -1.50
CA TYR A 399 -1.31 30.05 -0.17
C TYR A 399 -0.14 29.95 0.83
N GLY A 400 0.93 29.22 0.49
CA GLY A 400 2.07 29.03 1.40
C GLY A 400 1.77 28.17 2.64
N LEU A 401 0.67 27.43 2.63
CA LEU A 401 0.27 26.50 3.69
C LEU A 401 0.96 25.13 3.50
N GLU A 402 1.13 24.34 4.57
CA GLU A 402 1.70 22.99 4.46
C GLU A 402 0.80 22.04 3.66
N CYS A 403 -0.50 22.12 3.93
CA CYS A 403 -1.58 21.40 3.26
C CYS A 403 -2.89 22.21 3.34
N ASP A 404 -3.95 21.69 2.73
CA ASP A 404 -5.28 22.25 2.87
C ASP A 404 -5.88 21.83 4.22
N GLU A 405 -5.94 22.78 5.16
CA GLU A 405 -6.47 22.57 6.51
C GLU A 405 -7.91 22.04 6.51
N SER A 406 -8.74 22.43 5.53
CA SER A 406 -10.11 21.91 5.44
C SER A 406 -10.16 20.42 5.10
N LEU A 407 -9.12 19.90 4.46
CA LEU A 407 -8.98 18.49 4.11
C LEU A 407 -8.13 17.72 5.12
N LYS A 408 -7.74 18.33 6.23
CA LYS A 408 -7.28 17.55 7.38
C LYS A 408 -8.50 16.83 7.91
N LEU A 409 -8.44 15.50 7.91
CA LEU A 409 -9.33 14.76 8.81
C LEU A 409 -9.11 15.36 10.20
N PRO A 410 -10.19 15.65 10.97
CA PRO A 410 -10.06 16.07 12.35
C PRO A 410 -8.98 15.22 12.99
N GLU A 411 -8.05 15.83 13.73
CA GLU A 411 -6.77 15.21 14.12
C GLU A 411 -6.95 13.89 14.88
N LYS A 412 -8.19 13.59 15.31
CA LYS A 412 -8.92 12.34 15.04
C LYS A 412 -10.27 12.37 15.80
N GLU A 413 -11.26 11.62 15.31
CA GLU A 413 -11.91 10.65 16.20
C GLU A 413 -10.78 9.78 16.77
N LYS A 414 -10.05 10.28 17.80
CA LYS A 414 -8.73 9.78 18.24
C LYS A 414 -8.79 8.27 18.22
N ARG A 415 -7.95 7.63 17.37
CA ARG A 415 -7.52 6.23 17.59
C ARG A 415 -7.40 6.15 19.09
N LEU A 416 -8.36 5.47 19.72
CA LEU A 416 -8.57 5.60 21.15
C LEU A 416 -7.22 5.25 21.76
N ARG A 417 -6.55 6.26 22.32
CA ARG A 417 -5.24 6.06 22.91
C ARG A 417 -5.56 5.45 24.27
N PRO A 418 -5.09 4.23 24.56
CA PRO A 418 -5.47 3.56 25.80
C PRO A 418 -5.22 4.45 27.03
N GLU A 419 -4.16 5.25 27.01
CA GLU A 419 -3.78 6.19 28.08
C GLU A 419 -4.83 7.25 28.36
N ASP A 420 -5.61 7.66 27.36
CA ASP A 420 -6.67 8.67 27.53
C ASP A 420 -7.88 8.10 28.30
N TYR A 421 -7.92 6.78 28.55
CA TYR A 421 -9.02 6.06 29.21
C TYR A 421 -8.62 5.43 30.54
N PHE A 422 -7.36 5.55 30.97
CA PHE A 422 -6.85 4.85 32.14
C PHE A 422 -6.98 5.70 33.38
N GLU A 423 -7.61 5.12 34.40
CA GLU A 423 -7.72 5.69 35.73
C GLU A 423 -7.05 4.75 36.73
N PHE A 424 -6.19 5.30 37.60
CA PHE A 424 -5.57 4.52 38.66
C PHE A 424 -6.41 4.63 39.94
N ASP A 425 -6.94 3.52 40.42
CA ASP A 425 -7.61 3.42 41.71
C ASP A 425 -6.56 3.07 42.77
N GLU A 426 -6.09 4.09 43.51
CA GLU A 426 -5.11 3.92 44.59
C GLU A 426 -5.59 2.97 45.69
N LYS A 427 -6.88 3.00 46.02
CA LYS A 427 -7.44 2.19 47.13
C LYS A 427 -7.42 0.71 46.80
N LYS A 428 -7.74 0.36 45.56
CA LYS A 428 -7.71 -1.04 45.10
C LYS A 428 -6.37 -1.43 44.48
N ASN A 429 -5.47 -0.47 44.29
CA ASN A 429 -4.19 -0.64 43.60
C ASN A 429 -4.39 -1.26 42.20
N THR A 430 -5.32 -0.68 41.43
CA THR A 430 -5.72 -1.19 40.11
C THR A 430 -5.80 -0.10 39.05
N ILE A 431 -5.52 -0.47 37.79
CA ILE A 431 -5.77 0.38 36.61
C ILE A 431 -7.14 0.01 36.06
N ARG A 432 -8.04 0.99 35.95
CA ARG A 432 -9.36 0.85 35.36
C ARG A 432 -9.46 1.59 34.04
N PHE A 433 -10.32 1.09 33.16
CA PHE A 433 -10.75 1.83 31.99
C PHE A 433 -12.15 1.42 31.56
N GLU A 434 -12.84 2.36 30.92
CA GLU A 434 -14.14 2.13 30.30
C GLU A 434 -14.04 2.34 28.80
N LEU A 435 -14.29 1.28 28.03
CA LEU A 435 -14.41 1.40 26.59
C LEU A 435 -15.86 1.77 26.25
N PRO A 436 -16.13 2.95 25.68
CA PRO A 436 -17.47 3.29 25.24
C PRO A 436 -17.93 2.25 24.23
N ALA A 437 -19.21 1.87 24.29
CA ALA A 437 -19.74 0.89 23.35
C ALA A 437 -19.45 1.31 21.92
N ALA A 438 -19.08 0.33 21.09
CA ALA A 438 -18.88 0.57 19.67
C ALA A 438 -20.09 1.35 19.15
N LYS A 439 -19.83 2.55 18.61
CA LYS A 439 -20.83 3.60 18.34
C LYS A 439 -22.05 3.15 17.51
N GLU A 440 -22.02 1.96 16.92
CA GLU A 440 -23.03 1.41 16.02
C GLU A 440 -24.03 0.46 16.69
N GLY A 441 -23.88 0.12 17.98
CA GLY A 441 -24.72 -0.91 18.63
C GLY A 441 -25.51 -0.51 19.87
N GLY A 442 -25.33 0.71 20.41
CA GLY A 442 -26.02 1.16 21.62
C GLY A 442 -25.80 0.27 22.86
N GLY A 443 -24.76 -0.58 22.85
CA GLY A 443 -24.46 -1.46 23.98
C GLY A 443 -24.02 -0.68 25.22
N PRO A 444 -23.98 -1.32 26.41
CA PRO A 444 -23.37 -0.73 27.59
C PRO A 444 -21.86 -0.56 27.39
N ALA A 445 -21.28 0.46 28.02
CA ALA A 445 -19.82 0.62 28.09
C ALA A 445 -19.19 -0.62 28.75
N VAL A 446 -18.00 -1.01 28.27
CA VAL A 446 -17.28 -2.16 28.80
C VAL A 446 -16.24 -1.66 29.80
N SER A 447 -16.52 -1.85 31.09
CA SER A 447 -15.55 -1.59 32.17
C SER A 447 -14.59 -2.78 32.36
N PHE A 448 -13.30 -2.46 32.55
CA PHE A 448 -12.22 -3.42 32.72
C PHE A 448 -11.22 -2.94 33.78
N GLU A 449 -10.66 -3.88 34.55
CA GLU A 449 -9.76 -3.59 35.69
C GLU A 449 -8.52 -4.49 35.67
N ILE A 450 -7.34 -3.93 35.92
CA ILE A 450 -6.06 -4.65 36.01
C ILE A 450 -5.44 -4.43 37.39
N SER A 451 -5.13 -5.50 38.10
CA SER A 451 -4.46 -5.43 39.40
C SER A 451 -2.95 -5.21 39.26
N VAL A 452 -2.41 -4.21 39.97
CA VAL A 452 -0.96 -3.96 40.06
C VAL A 452 -0.25 -5.13 40.71
N THR A 453 -0.78 -5.66 41.82
CA THR A 453 -0.24 -6.83 42.51
C THR A 453 -0.17 -8.06 41.59
N SER A 454 -1.21 -8.30 40.79
CA SER A 454 -1.22 -9.41 39.83
C SER A 454 -0.25 -9.21 38.67
N SER A 455 0.13 -7.96 38.40
CA SER A 455 1.10 -7.55 37.37
C SER A 455 2.54 -7.45 37.92
N GLY A 456 2.85 -8.19 39.00
CA GLY A 456 4.18 -8.23 39.59
C GLY A 456 4.49 -7.04 40.50
N GLY A 457 3.47 -6.30 40.95
CA GLY A 457 3.63 -5.14 41.84
C GLY A 457 4.12 -3.87 41.14
N SER A 458 4.30 -3.88 39.82
CA SER A 458 4.70 -2.70 39.04
C SER A 458 3.48 -2.05 38.39
N ARG A 459 3.31 -0.73 38.64
CA ARG A 459 2.27 0.06 37.99
C ARG A 459 2.46 0.11 36.47
N GLN A 460 3.70 0.30 36.00
CA GLN A 460 4.00 0.32 34.57
C GLN A 460 3.62 -0.99 33.87
N LEU A 461 3.86 -2.15 34.51
CA LEU A 461 3.41 -3.43 33.99
C LEU A 461 1.87 -3.55 33.97
N ALA A 462 1.18 -3.05 34.99
CA ALA A 462 -0.28 -3.04 35.00
C ALA A 462 -0.86 -2.16 33.89
N GLU A 463 -0.32 -0.97 33.66
CA GLU A 463 -0.68 -0.10 32.54
C GLU A 463 -0.42 -0.79 31.19
N ARG A 464 0.65 -1.59 31.08
CA ARG A 464 0.90 -2.40 29.88
C ARG A 464 -0.14 -3.49 29.67
N VAL A 465 -0.50 -4.22 30.71
CA VAL A 465 -1.58 -5.23 30.61
C VAL A 465 -2.90 -4.55 30.22
N ALA A 466 -3.21 -3.39 30.82
CA ALA A 466 -4.40 -2.61 30.50
C ALA A 466 -4.41 -2.21 29.02
N MET A 467 -3.29 -1.72 28.49
CA MET A 467 -3.12 -1.34 27.08
C MET A 467 -3.39 -2.50 26.12
N LEU A 468 -2.86 -3.68 26.40
CA LEU A 468 -3.05 -4.86 25.56
C LEU A 468 -4.48 -5.39 25.62
N CYS A 469 -5.12 -5.35 26.79
CA CYS A 469 -6.53 -5.70 26.94
C CYS A 469 -7.45 -4.68 26.26
N PHE A 470 -7.16 -3.39 26.39
CA PHE A 470 -7.88 -2.30 25.73
C PHE A 470 -7.87 -2.47 24.21
N ASP A 471 -6.71 -2.74 23.62
CA ASP A 471 -6.60 -2.93 22.17
C ASP A 471 -7.41 -4.14 21.67
N LYS A 472 -7.47 -5.24 22.43
CA LYS A 472 -8.30 -6.40 22.09
C LYS A 472 -9.80 -6.09 22.17
N LEU A 473 -10.24 -5.41 23.23
CA LEU A 473 -11.64 -4.97 23.34
C LEU A 473 -12.01 -4.00 22.21
N LYS A 474 -11.12 -3.05 21.90
CA LYS A 474 -11.29 -2.09 20.80
C LYS A 474 -11.38 -2.77 19.43
N ASP A 475 -10.61 -3.84 19.22
CA ASP A 475 -10.66 -4.66 18.01
C ASP A 475 -11.87 -5.64 18.01
N GLY A 476 -12.78 -5.54 18.99
CA GLY A 476 -14.06 -6.26 19.03
C GLY A 476 -14.02 -7.63 19.71
N GLU A 477 -12.95 -7.95 20.43
CA GLU A 477 -12.85 -9.24 21.14
C GLU A 477 -13.79 -9.27 22.36
N ALA A 478 -14.51 -10.38 22.54
CA ALA A 478 -15.46 -10.54 23.63
C ALA A 478 -14.77 -10.41 25.00
N LYS A 479 -15.40 -9.71 25.95
CA LYS A 479 -14.85 -9.44 27.30
C LYS A 479 -14.28 -10.69 27.97
N ALA A 480 -15.01 -11.80 27.96
CA ALA A 480 -14.56 -13.06 28.56
C ALA A 480 -13.23 -13.59 27.97
N LYS A 481 -13.02 -13.43 26.65
CA LYS A 481 -11.74 -13.80 26.02
C LYS A 481 -10.61 -12.85 26.45
N VAL A 482 -10.91 -11.56 26.59
CA VAL A 482 -9.94 -10.57 27.05
C VAL A 482 -9.58 -10.79 28.53
N GLU A 483 -10.50 -11.27 29.36
CA GLU A 483 -10.22 -11.67 30.75
C GLU A 483 -9.30 -12.89 30.83
N SER A 484 -9.51 -13.91 30.00
CA SER A 484 -8.60 -15.04 29.85
C SER A 484 -7.21 -14.58 29.38
N PHE A 485 -7.17 -13.64 28.42
CA PHE A 485 -5.91 -13.05 27.97
C PHE A 485 -5.21 -12.24 29.06
N ARG A 486 -5.94 -11.45 29.86
CA ARG A 486 -5.42 -10.75 31.05
C ARG A 486 -4.76 -11.73 32.03
N ALA A 487 -5.39 -12.88 32.28
CA ALA A 487 -4.81 -13.90 33.16
C ALA A 487 -3.47 -14.45 32.62
N VAL A 488 -3.39 -14.69 31.32
CA VAL A 488 -2.12 -15.07 30.65
C VAL A 488 -1.07 -13.97 30.82
N LEU A 489 -1.43 -12.70 30.63
CA LEU A 489 -0.51 -11.57 30.79
C LEU A 489 -0.05 -11.38 32.24
N HIS A 490 -0.89 -11.63 33.25
CA HIS A 490 -0.46 -11.65 34.65
C HIS A 490 0.57 -12.77 34.90
N GLY A 491 0.35 -13.95 34.31
CA GLY A 491 1.34 -15.04 34.32
C GLY A 491 2.66 -14.60 33.68
N HIS A 492 2.59 -13.88 32.57
CA HIS A 492 3.77 -13.31 31.91
C HIS A 492 4.52 -12.31 32.79
N CYS A 493 3.81 -11.41 33.49
CA CYS A 493 4.41 -10.43 34.41
C CYS A 493 5.17 -11.11 35.55
N LYS A 494 4.57 -12.14 36.18
CA LYS A 494 5.22 -12.93 37.24
C LYS A 494 6.41 -13.74 36.72
N ALA A 495 6.42 -14.05 35.43
CA ALA A 495 7.47 -14.80 34.76
C ALA A 495 8.58 -13.91 34.17
N VAL A 496 8.54 -12.59 34.34
CA VAL A 496 9.59 -11.69 33.89
C VAL A 496 10.90 -12.01 34.62
N GLY A 497 11.99 -12.14 33.87
CA GLY A 497 13.30 -12.47 34.42
C GLY A 497 14.13 -11.22 34.73
N GLY A 498 14.36 -10.93 36.00
CA GLY A 498 15.26 -9.85 36.44
C GLY A 498 14.63 -8.45 36.45
N LYS A 499 15.45 -7.43 36.70
CA LYS A 499 14.99 -6.04 36.80
C LYS A 499 14.63 -5.48 35.40
N ASP A 500 13.59 -4.65 35.36
CA ASP A 500 13.24 -3.80 34.22
C ASP A 500 14.00 -2.47 34.29
N VAL A 501 13.72 -1.57 33.35
CA VAL A 501 14.16 -0.16 33.40
C VAL A 501 13.36 0.62 34.46
N PRO A 502 13.88 1.75 34.96
CA PRO A 502 13.15 2.65 35.86
C PRO A 502 11.77 3.06 35.33
N ASP A 503 10.81 3.31 36.23
CA ASP A 503 9.42 3.63 35.89
C ASP A 503 9.27 4.99 35.15
N ASP A 504 10.25 5.89 35.30
CA ASP A 504 10.32 7.19 34.64
C ASP A 504 11.05 7.15 33.27
N SER A 505 11.58 6.00 32.86
CA SER A 505 12.28 5.85 31.59
C SER A 505 11.36 6.07 30.38
N GLU A 506 11.81 6.88 29.41
CA GLU A 506 11.12 7.09 28.14
C GLU A 506 10.92 5.78 27.34
N ALA A 507 11.68 4.74 27.64
CA ALA A 507 11.52 3.41 27.06
C ALA A 507 10.09 2.86 27.23
N TRP A 508 9.40 3.19 28.33
CA TRP A 508 7.98 2.84 28.53
C TRP A 508 7.06 3.52 27.51
N LYS A 509 7.40 4.69 26.96
CA LYS A 509 6.60 5.31 25.91
C LYS A 509 6.94 4.73 24.53
N LYS A 510 8.22 4.43 24.30
CA LYS A 510 8.78 4.08 22.98
C LYS A 510 8.71 2.60 22.62
N CYS A 511 8.78 1.70 23.60
CA CYS A 511 8.86 0.25 23.37
C CYS A 511 7.53 -0.44 23.63
N ARG A 512 6.69 -0.56 22.59
CA ARG A 512 5.36 -1.19 22.68
C ARG A 512 5.25 -2.39 21.73
N VAL A 513 4.68 -3.49 22.20
CA VAL A 513 4.40 -4.66 21.39
C VAL A 513 3.18 -4.40 20.51
N THR A 514 3.22 -4.93 19.28
CA THR A 514 2.06 -4.96 18.39
C THR A 514 1.60 -6.41 18.23
N LEU A 515 0.39 -6.71 18.70
CA LEU A 515 -0.21 -8.05 18.62
C LEU A 515 -0.80 -8.37 17.24
N LYS A 516 -0.89 -7.38 16.33
CA LYS A 516 -1.51 -7.52 15.00
C LYS A 516 -0.66 -8.32 14.00
N HIS A 517 0.59 -8.63 14.34
CA HIS A 517 1.48 -9.40 13.46
C HIS A 517 1.36 -10.91 13.78
N SER A 518 1.48 -11.77 12.76
CA SER A 518 1.48 -13.24 12.93
C SER A 518 2.59 -13.73 13.87
N SER A 519 3.66 -12.95 13.99
CA SER A 519 4.66 -13.06 15.04
C SER A 519 4.73 -11.73 15.79
N PRO A 520 4.02 -11.58 16.93
CA PRO A 520 4.01 -10.34 17.69
C PRO A 520 5.44 -9.86 18.02
N LEU A 521 5.65 -8.55 17.93
CA LEU A 521 6.97 -7.93 18.09
C LEU A 521 6.85 -6.56 18.76
N CYS A 522 7.88 -6.17 19.48
CA CYS A 522 8.07 -4.81 19.97
C CYS A 522 9.15 -4.15 19.10
N SER A 523 8.83 -3.05 18.42
CA SER A 523 9.82 -2.31 17.62
C SER A 523 9.83 -0.85 18.00
N PHE A 524 11.00 -0.23 17.89
CA PHE A 524 11.20 1.19 18.10
C PHE A 524 12.23 1.73 17.11
N THR A 525 12.21 3.05 16.92
CA THR A 525 13.23 3.78 16.17
C THR A 525 13.95 4.70 17.14
N PHE A 526 15.27 4.63 17.15
CA PHE A 526 16.13 5.45 17.99
C PHE A 526 16.96 6.40 17.12
N GLN A 527 17.05 7.67 17.52
CA GLN A 527 17.87 8.66 16.84
C GLN A 527 18.59 9.49 17.92
N PRO A 528 19.93 9.40 18.03
CA PRO A 528 20.69 10.17 19.02
C PRO A 528 20.53 11.67 18.75
N ASP A 529 20.07 12.43 19.74
CA ASP A 529 19.98 13.91 19.73
C ASP A 529 19.29 14.53 18.48
N GLY A 530 18.41 13.79 17.81
CA GLY A 530 17.81 14.21 16.53
C GLY A 530 18.81 14.37 15.38
N LYS A 531 20.07 13.96 15.56
CA LYS A 531 21.15 14.00 14.57
C LYS A 531 21.47 12.59 14.09
N GLY A 532 21.79 12.48 12.80
CA GLY A 532 22.12 11.19 12.18
C GLY A 532 20.90 10.37 11.72
N ALA A 533 21.18 9.22 11.11
CA ALA A 533 20.16 8.37 10.54
C ALA A 533 19.40 7.60 11.65
N PRO A 534 18.05 7.53 11.59
CA PRO A 534 17.27 6.77 12.55
C PRO A 534 17.63 5.27 12.51
N THR A 535 17.91 4.70 13.68
CA THR A 535 18.21 3.28 13.87
C THR A 535 16.94 2.52 14.23
N GLN A 536 16.50 1.62 13.36
CA GLN A 536 15.40 0.70 13.65
C GLN A 536 15.89 -0.52 14.46
N PHE A 537 15.13 -0.86 15.50
CA PHE A 537 15.38 -1.99 16.38
C PHE A 537 14.08 -2.73 16.74
N GLN A 538 14.18 -4.04 16.99
CA GLN A 538 13.02 -4.84 17.39
C GLN A 538 13.39 -6.01 18.30
N THR A 539 12.42 -6.44 19.11
CA THR A 539 12.37 -7.73 19.79
C THR A 539 11.12 -8.50 19.39
N THR A 540 11.16 -9.83 19.47
CA THR A 540 10.05 -10.70 19.03
C THR A 540 9.56 -11.57 20.17
N VAL A 541 8.24 -11.75 20.27
CA VAL A 541 7.61 -12.56 21.32
C VAL A 541 7.99 -14.04 21.19
N GLY A 542 8.21 -14.53 19.97
CA GLY A 542 8.68 -15.90 19.73
C GLY A 542 10.08 -16.18 20.29
N ALA A 543 10.99 -15.20 20.28
CA ALA A 543 12.36 -15.37 20.78
C ALA A 543 12.46 -15.48 22.31
N VAL A 544 11.37 -15.22 23.03
CA VAL A 544 11.25 -15.33 24.49
C VAL A 544 10.17 -16.33 24.90
N GLY A 545 9.90 -17.32 24.04
CA GLY A 545 9.00 -18.42 24.36
C GLY A 545 7.52 -18.03 24.48
N GLY A 546 7.08 -16.99 23.76
CA GLY A 546 5.69 -16.54 23.80
C GLY A 546 5.38 -15.47 24.85
N ASN A 547 6.34 -15.10 25.72
CA ASN A 547 6.11 -14.11 26.76
C ASN A 547 6.14 -12.67 26.20
N VAL A 548 4.96 -12.09 26.05
CA VAL A 548 4.76 -10.73 25.52
C VAL A 548 5.47 -9.66 26.36
N ILE A 549 5.36 -9.76 27.69
CA ILE A 549 5.87 -8.76 28.64
C ILE A 549 7.41 -8.77 28.64
N GLU A 550 8.00 -9.97 28.58
CA GLU A 550 9.46 -10.15 28.52
C GLU A 550 10.04 -9.59 27.21
N ALA A 551 9.35 -9.76 26.08
CA ALA A 551 9.80 -9.20 24.81
C ALA A 551 9.86 -7.66 24.87
N GLU A 552 8.85 -7.00 25.46
CA GLU A 552 8.88 -5.56 25.66
C GLU A 552 9.96 -5.13 26.65
N ARG A 553 10.15 -5.86 27.76
CA ARG A 553 11.22 -5.56 28.73
C ARG A 553 12.59 -5.55 28.07
N ILE A 554 12.90 -6.58 27.28
CA ILE A 554 14.17 -6.65 26.56
C ILE A 554 14.30 -5.45 25.59
N ALA A 555 13.20 -5.05 24.92
CA ALA A 555 13.23 -3.86 24.08
C ALA A 555 13.51 -2.58 24.88
N ARG A 556 12.91 -2.41 26.07
CA ARG A 556 13.17 -1.26 26.95
C ARG A 556 14.62 -1.20 27.44
N ILE A 557 15.19 -2.34 27.82
CA ILE A 557 16.61 -2.45 28.18
C ILE A 557 17.51 -2.10 26.99
N CYS A 558 17.16 -2.56 25.79
CA CYS A 558 17.90 -2.20 24.58
C CYS A 558 17.78 -0.69 24.27
N TYR A 559 16.62 -0.08 24.51
CA TYR A 559 16.39 1.34 24.32
C TYR A 559 17.26 2.19 25.24
N THR A 560 17.25 1.91 26.54
CA THR A 560 18.12 2.59 27.51
C THR A 560 19.61 2.36 27.22
N LYS A 561 19.97 1.19 26.68
CA LYS A 561 21.34 0.95 26.22
C LYS A 561 21.72 1.85 25.03
N PHE A 562 20.80 2.11 24.09
CA PHE A 562 21.02 3.11 23.06
C PHE A 562 21.14 4.53 23.63
N GLU A 563 20.32 4.91 24.62
CA GLU A 563 20.42 6.21 25.29
C GLU A 563 21.79 6.42 25.95
N SER A 564 22.41 5.34 26.44
CA SER A 564 23.79 5.38 26.98
C SER A 564 24.89 5.48 25.90
N GLY A 565 24.54 5.67 24.63
CA GLY A 565 25.49 5.84 23.52
C GLY A 565 26.05 4.53 22.95
N ALA A 566 25.47 3.37 23.29
CA ALA A 566 25.94 2.09 22.77
C ALA A 566 25.69 1.96 21.25
N SER A 567 26.61 1.28 20.56
CA SER A 567 26.45 0.98 19.14
C SER A 567 25.33 -0.04 18.91
N LYS A 568 24.81 -0.08 17.68
CA LYS A 568 23.77 -1.06 17.31
C LYS A 568 24.22 -2.49 17.54
N GLU A 569 25.48 -2.79 17.23
CA GLU A 569 26.11 -4.10 17.42
C GLU A 569 26.10 -4.50 18.90
N GLN A 570 26.54 -3.61 19.79
CA GLN A 570 26.52 -3.85 21.24
C GLN A 570 25.10 -4.11 21.76
N VAL A 571 24.10 -3.37 21.26
CA VAL A 571 22.70 -3.57 21.66
C VAL A 571 22.13 -4.88 21.10
N LEU A 572 22.57 -5.33 19.91
CA LEU A 572 22.19 -6.63 19.35
C LEU A 572 22.77 -7.79 20.15
N ASP A 573 24.03 -7.68 20.59
CA ASP A 573 24.67 -8.69 21.45
C ASP A 573 23.96 -8.77 22.81
N LEU A 574 23.66 -7.61 23.40
CA LEU A 574 22.87 -7.53 24.62
C LEU A 574 21.51 -8.23 24.46
N ARG A 575 20.76 -7.93 23.39
CA ARG A 575 19.47 -8.58 23.11
C ARG A 575 19.61 -10.09 23.00
N SER A 576 20.61 -10.58 22.29
CA SER A 576 20.84 -12.03 22.10
C SER A 576 21.11 -12.73 23.45
N SER A 577 21.91 -12.10 24.31
CA SER A 577 22.17 -12.63 25.66
C SER A 577 20.91 -12.66 26.54
N LEU A 578 20.04 -11.65 26.42
CA LEU A 578 18.79 -11.57 27.16
C LEU A 578 17.77 -12.62 26.67
N TYR A 579 17.70 -12.87 25.37
CA TYR A 579 16.89 -13.96 24.82
C TYR A 579 17.33 -15.33 25.33
N ALA A 580 18.62 -15.62 25.34
CA ALA A 580 19.13 -16.89 25.85
C ALA A 580 18.69 -17.11 27.31
N LYS A 581 18.85 -16.08 28.15
CA LYS A 581 18.40 -16.12 29.56
C LYS A 581 16.88 -16.29 29.69
N ALA A 582 16.09 -15.60 28.87
CA ALA A 582 14.64 -15.72 28.88
C ALA A 582 14.18 -17.14 28.52
N MET A 583 14.81 -17.75 27.50
CA MET A 583 14.53 -19.12 27.08
C MET A 583 14.93 -20.15 28.14
N GLU A 584 16.09 -19.97 28.77
CA GLU A 584 16.53 -20.82 29.89
C GLU A 584 15.51 -20.77 31.05
N ASN A 585 15.07 -19.57 31.42
CA ASN A 585 14.06 -19.38 32.47
C ASN A 585 12.71 -20.01 32.10
N ALA A 586 12.30 -19.90 30.83
CA ALA A 586 11.10 -20.55 30.33
C ALA A 586 11.19 -22.08 30.43
N ALA A 587 12.32 -22.66 30.02
CA ALA A 587 12.57 -24.09 30.12
C ALA A 587 12.57 -24.58 31.59
N LYS A 588 13.18 -23.83 32.51
CA LYS A 588 13.15 -24.14 33.95
C LYS A 588 11.73 -24.17 34.50
N ARG A 589 10.89 -23.17 34.16
CA ARG A 589 9.48 -23.14 34.58
C ARG A 589 8.67 -24.31 34.05
N GLN A 590 8.87 -24.67 32.78
CA GLN A 590 8.17 -25.80 32.19
C GLN A 590 8.54 -27.12 32.89
N LYS A 591 9.81 -27.31 33.28
CA LYS A 591 10.23 -28.47 34.07
C LYS A 591 9.57 -28.52 35.45
N VAL A 592 9.41 -27.37 36.12
CA VAL A 592 8.72 -27.31 37.43
C VAL A 592 7.24 -27.67 37.28
N LEU A 593 6.57 -27.13 36.26
CA LEU A 593 5.16 -27.42 35.99
C LEU A 593 4.90 -28.90 35.65
N LEU A 594 5.86 -29.57 34.99
CA LEU A 594 5.75 -30.99 34.65
C LEU A 594 6.04 -31.92 35.84
N LYS A 595 6.81 -31.48 36.84
CA LYS A 595 7.11 -32.27 38.06
C LYS A 595 6.03 -32.16 39.15
N GLY A 596 5.18 -31.14 39.07
CA GLY A 596 4.06 -30.93 40.02
C GLY A 596 2.72 -31.53 39.57
N LYS A 597 2.71 -32.23 38.44
CA LYS A 597 1.61 -33.07 37.96
C LYS A 597 2.03 -34.52 38.10
#